data_AF-A0A819MCV0-F1
#
_entry.id   AF-A0A819MCV0-F1
#
_cell.length_a   1.000
_cell.length_b   1.000
_cell.length_c   1.000
_cell.angle_alpha   90.00
_cell.angle_beta   90.00
_cell.angle_gamma   90.00
#
_symmetry.space_group_name_H-M   'P 1'
#
loop_
_entity.id
_entity.type
_entity.pdbx_description
1 polymer ?
#
loop_
_entity_poly.entity_id
_entity_poly.type
_entity_poly.pdbx_seq_one_letter_code
_entity_poly.pdbx_strand_id
1 'polypeptide(L)'
;LMVLASAQPSAPDNIYGQLFKDVQLQKIFTDSKTFADCTAKRKVADILRDYKAQKQNTDFDLKKFVSETFDLPKDLPALNYIRQEKDIVAHINNLWSVLTRKPDVKQEGSSLLPLPYSYVVPGGRFKEMYYWDSYFTMLGLKENTYGHIPNGTRTYYLGRSQPPFFSLMIDLLASVKGDIVYKTYLPQLQKEYNYFMLSAAKLNDGEAFRYVVKTKDGDVLNRYWDDMDVPRQESYAEDVATADKACNDLAMKAKWSSTEAKEKA
;
A
#
# COMPACT_ATOMS: atom_id res chain seq x y z
N LEU A 1 9.76 14.92 -24.24
CA LEU A 1 8.67 13.95 -24.48
C LEU A 1 7.84 13.84 -23.22
N MET A 2 6.59 14.30 -23.24
CA MET A 2 5.61 13.93 -22.21
C MET A 2 5.31 12.44 -22.43
N VAL A 3 5.86 11.59 -21.56
CA VAL A 3 5.34 10.24 -21.41
C VAL A 3 3.90 10.41 -20.95
N LEU A 4 2.94 10.01 -21.77
CA LEU A 4 1.56 9.79 -21.34
C LEU A 4 1.66 8.79 -20.18
N ALA A 5 1.62 9.27 -18.94
CA ALA A 5 1.46 8.42 -17.80
C ALA A 5 0.14 7.69 -18.01
N SER A 6 0.18 6.36 -18.15
CA SER A 6 -1.05 5.59 -18.00
C SER A 6 -1.68 6.00 -16.68
N ALA A 7 -2.98 6.29 -16.69
CA ALA A 7 -3.68 6.67 -15.47
C ALA A 7 -3.42 5.58 -14.41
N GLN A 8 -2.81 5.98 -13.30
CA GLN A 8 -2.55 5.08 -12.18
C GLN A 8 -3.89 4.47 -11.73
N PRO A 9 -3.94 3.17 -11.43
CA PRO A 9 -5.18 2.56 -10.95
C PRO A 9 -5.59 3.19 -9.61
N SER A 10 -6.88 3.47 -9.47
CA SER A 10 -7.42 4.17 -8.30
C SER A 10 -7.36 3.32 -7.03
N ALA A 11 -7.14 3.97 -5.89
CA ALA A 11 -7.27 3.36 -4.57
C ALA A 11 -8.76 3.04 -4.21
N PRO A 12 -9.04 2.11 -3.28
CA PRO A 12 -10.40 1.66 -2.97
C PRO A 12 -11.37 2.77 -2.51
N ASP A 13 -10.89 3.76 -1.78
CA ASP A 13 -11.66 4.94 -1.37
C ASP A 13 -12.11 5.79 -2.57
N ASN A 14 -11.31 5.86 -3.63
CA ASN A 14 -11.67 6.52 -4.88
C ASN A 14 -12.57 5.64 -5.77
N ILE A 15 -12.38 4.32 -5.75
CA ILE A 15 -13.21 3.37 -6.51
C ILE A 15 -14.62 3.31 -5.91
N TYR A 16 -14.74 3.18 -4.58
CA TYR A 16 -15.98 2.89 -3.89
C TYR A 16 -16.57 4.10 -3.14
N GLY A 17 -15.82 5.20 -3.03
CA GLY A 17 -16.31 6.47 -2.51
C GLY A 17 -16.89 6.35 -1.10
N GLN A 18 -18.13 6.84 -0.94
CA GLN A 18 -18.81 6.85 0.36
C GLN A 18 -19.04 5.44 0.93
N LEU A 19 -19.28 4.43 0.07
CA LEU A 19 -19.41 3.04 0.52
C LEU A 19 -18.16 2.58 1.27
N PHE A 20 -16.97 2.92 0.77
CA PHE A 20 -15.70 2.60 1.44
C PHE A 20 -15.64 3.20 2.84
N LYS A 21 -15.92 4.50 2.93
CA LYS A 21 -15.86 5.24 4.19
C LYS A 21 -16.84 4.67 5.21
N ASP A 22 -18.06 4.37 4.77
CA ASP A 22 -19.09 3.81 5.66
C ASP A 22 -18.70 2.42 6.17
N VAL A 23 -18.14 1.56 5.31
CA VAL A 23 -17.65 0.24 5.72
C VAL A 23 -16.54 0.34 6.76
N GLN A 24 -15.57 1.22 6.54
CA GLN A 24 -14.44 1.41 7.45
C GLN A 24 -14.89 2.01 8.79
N LEU A 25 -15.67 3.09 8.76
CA LEU A 25 -16.07 3.82 9.96
C LEU A 25 -17.11 3.06 10.81
N GLN A 26 -17.96 2.24 10.19
CA GLN A 26 -18.87 1.35 10.93
C GLN A 26 -18.17 0.09 11.47
N LYS A 27 -16.90 -0.15 11.12
CA LYS A 27 -16.08 -1.27 11.61
C LYS A 27 -16.78 -2.63 11.48
N ILE A 28 -17.44 -2.86 10.34
CA ILE A 28 -18.13 -4.15 10.07
C ILE A 28 -17.15 -5.32 9.98
N PHE A 29 -15.86 -5.03 9.74
CA PHE A 29 -14.72 -5.93 9.87
C PHE A 29 -13.79 -5.45 10.99
N THR A 30 -13.13 -6.39 11.65
CA THR A 30 -12.18 -6.11 12.74
C THR A 30 -10.85 -5.53 12.25
N ASP A 31 -10.47 -5.80 11.00
CA ASP A 31 -9.28 -5.28 10.34
C ASP A 31 -9.69 -4.43 9.13
N SER A 32 -9.36 -3.14 9.16
CA SER A 32 -9.60 -2.17 8.07
C SER A 32 -9.04 -2.62 6.72
N LYS A 33 -7.98 -3.44 6.69
CA LYS A 33 -7.42 -3.98 5.45
C LYS A 33 -8.34 -4.97 4.76
N THR A 34 -9.29 -5.57 5.48
CA THR A 34 -10.22 -6.58 4.93
C THR A 34 -11.00 -6.03 3.75
N PHE A 35 -11.64 -4.86 3.91
CA PHE A 35 -12.43 -4.26 2.82
C PHE A 35 -11.56 -3.59 1.75
N ALA A 36 -10.40 -3.06 2.14
CA ALA A 36 -9.42 -2.54 1.17
C ALA A 36 -8.93 -3.64 0.20
N ASP A 37 -8.98 -4.91 0.62
CA ASP A 37 -8.56 -6.07 -0.17
C ASP A 37 -9.71 -6.83 -0.83
N CYS A 38 -10.96 -6.45 -0.57
CA CYS A 38 -12.13 -7.05 -1.20
C CYS A 38 -12.12 -6.82 -2.71
N THR A 39 -12.76 -7.74 -3.43
CA THR A 39 -12.99 -7.60 -4.87
C THR A 39 -14.49 -7.56 -5.17
N ALA A 40 -14.88 -6.70 -6.09
CA ALA A 40 -16.28 -6.57 -6.47
C ALA A 40 -16.76 -7.81 -7.25
N LYS A 41 -17.90 -8.38 -6.87
CA LYS A 41 -18.52 -9.53 -7.58
C LYS A 41 -19.15 -9.15 -8.92
N ARG A 42 -19.40 -7.86 -9.14
CA ARG A 42 -20.04 -7.27 -10.32
C ARG A 42 -19.53 -5.84 -10.54
N LYS A 43 -19.98 -5.18 -11.60
CA LYS A 43 -19.55 -3.83 -11.97
C LYS A 43 -19.68 -2.85 -10.79
N VAL A 44 -18.61 -2.10 -10.54
CA VAL A 44 -18.54 -1.15 -9.41
C VAL A 44 -19.68 -0.12 -9.48
N ALA A 45 -19.97 0.39 -10.68
CA ALA A 45 -21.03 1.38 -10.88
C ALA A 45 -22.42 0.87 -10.44
N ASP A 46 -22.72 -0.41 -10.69
CA ASP A 46 -23.99 -1.01 -10.28
C ASP A 46 -24.05 -1.20 -8.75
N ILE A 47 -22.95 -1.62 -8.13
CA ILE A 47 -22.86 -1.73 -6.65
C ILE A 47 -23.09 -0.36 -6.00
N LEU A 48 -22.45 0.70 -6.50
CA LEU A 48 -22.60 2.04 -5.93
C LEU A 48 -23.99 2.64 -6.14
N ARG A 49 -24.63 2.38 -7.29
CA ARG A 49 -26.02 2.76 -7.54
C ARG A 49 -26.94 2.08 -6.53
N ASP A 50 -26.80 0.77 -6.37
CA ASP A 50 -27.66 -0.01 -5.48
C ASP A 50 -27.43 0.36 -4.01
N TYR A 51 -26.16 0.60 -3.62
CA TYR A 51 -25.82 1.10 -2.31
C TYR A 51 -26.52 2.43 -2.00
N LYS A 52 -26.45 3.39 -2.93
CA LYS A 52 -27.09 4.71 -2.77
C LYS A 52 -28.61 4.59 -2.62
N ALA A 53 -29.24 3.67 -3.36
CA ALA A 53 -30.68 3.43 -3.30
C ALA A 53 -31.09 2.73 -1.99
N GLN A 54 -30.31 1.75 -1.52
CA GLN A 54 -30.67 0.93 -0.36
C GLN A 54 -30.30 1.55 0.98
N LYS A 55 -29.24 2.38 1.06
CA LYS A 55 -28.75 3.00 2.30
C LYS A 55 -29.82 3.84 3.04
N GLN A 56 -30.82 4.35 2.31
CA GLN A 56 -31.89 5.17 2.89
C GLN A 56 -32.98 4.34 3.59
N ASN A 57 -32.99 3.02 3.42
CA ASN A 57 -33.96 2.14 4.06
C ASN A 57 -33.57 1.89 5.52
N THR A 58 -34.54 1.92 6.43
CA THR A 58 -34.30 1.70 7.87
C THR A 58 -33.75 0.31 8.19
N ASP A 59 -34.10 -0.69 7.38
CA ASP A 59 -33.69 -2.09 7.57
C ASP A 59 -32.39 -2.43 6.81
N PHE A 60 -31.67 -1.42 6.30
CA PHE A 60 -30.44 -1.64 5.56
C PHE A 60 -29.30 -2.14 6.45
N ASP A 61 -28.83 -3.36 6.16
CA ASP A 61 -27.66 -3.96 6.80
C ASP A 61 -26.44 -3.85 5.87
N LEU A 62 -25.51 -2.96 6.24
CA LEU A 62 -24.27 -2.73 5.48
C LEU A 62 -23.40 -3.99 5.39
N LYS A 63 -23.31 -4.77 6.47
CA LYS A 63 -22.49 -5.99 6.49
C LYS A 63 -23.06 -7.04 5.55
N LYS A 64 -24.39 -7.21 5.56
CA LYS A 64 -25.09 -8.08 4.61
C LYS A 64 -24.86 -7.62 3.17
N PHE A 65 -25.08 -6.33 2.89
CA PHE A 65 -24.86 -5.75 1.56
C PHE A 65 -23.43 -6.02 1.05
N VAL A 66 -22.41 -5.81 1.89
CA VAL A 66 -21.02 -6.08 1.53
C VAL A 66 -20.79 -7.56 1.25
N SER A 67 -21.30 -8.46 2.10
CA SER A 67 -21.12 -9.91 1.90
C SER A 67 -21.75 -10.43 0.59
N GLU A 68 -22.84 -9.81 0.15
CA GLU A 68 -23.54 -10.18 -1.09
C GLU A 68 -22.87 -9.59 -2.34
N THR A 69 -22.17 -8.46 -2.22
CA THR A 69 -21.63 -7.69 -3.37
C THR A 69 -20.10 -7.78 -3.54
N PHE A 70 -19.38 -8.23 -2.51
CA PHE A 70 -17.93 -8.38 -2.53
C PHE A 70 -17.48 -9.80 -2.20
N ASP A 71 -16.39 -10.22 -2.82
CA ASP A 71 -15.60 -11.36 -2.37
C ASP A 71 -14.61 -10.89 -1.31
N LEU A 72 -14.68 -11.52 -0.14
CA LEU A 72 -13.69 -11.31 0.92
C LEU A 72 -12.33 -11.86 0.48
N PRO A 73 -11.22 -11.24 0.90
CA PRO A 73 -9.90 -11.76 0.60
C PRO A 73 -9.79 -13.17 1.18
N LYS A 74 -9.68 -14.17 0.30
CA LYS A 74 -9.54 -15.57 0.71
C LYS A 74 -8.42 -15.68 1.73
N ASP A 75 -8.69 -16.38 2.83
CA ASP A 75 -7.62 -16.73 3.72
C ASP A 75 -6.61 -17.58 2.97
N LEU A 76 -5.35 -17.37 3.34
CA LEU A 76 -4.34 -18.37 3.05
C LEU A 76 -4.94 -19.71 3.48
N PRO A 77 -4.86 -20.78 2.65
CA PRO A 77 -5.31 -22.08 3.08
C PRO A 77 -4.80 -22.26 4.49
N ALA A 78 -5.75 -22.40 5.44
CA ALA A 78 -5.41 -22.58 6.84
C ALA A 78 -4.28 -23.58 6.80
N LEU A 79 -3.11 -23.18 7.30
CA LEU A 79 -1.98 -24.06 7.22
C LEU A 79 -2.52 -25.35 7.82
N ASN A 80 -2.74 -26.39 7.01
CA ASN A 80 -2.90 -27.75 7.50
C ASN A 80 -1.48 -28.13 7.93
N TYR A 81 -0.96 -27.32 8.86
CA TYR A 81 0.33 -27.29 9.46
C TYR A 81 0.24 -28.43 10.44
N ILE A 82 0.32 -29.62 9.88
CA ILE A 82 0.71 -30.75 10.67
C ILE A 82 2.12 -30.36 11.11
N ARG A 83 2.23 -29.83 12.33
CA ARG A 83 3.46 -29.44 13.04
C ARG A 83 4.27 -30.71 13.34
N GLN A 84 4.59 -31.47 12.28
CA GLN A 84 5.27 -32.76 12.23
C GLN A 84 6.55 -32.63 11.39
N GLU A 85 6.95 -31.41 11.00
CA GLU A 85 8.26 -31.23 10.37
C GLU A 85 9.36 -31.61 11.36
N LYS A 86 10.38 -32.31 10.84
CA LYS A 86 11.46 -32.86 11.65
C LYS A 86 12.38 -31.77 12.23
N ASP A 87 12.50 -30.63 11.56
CA ASP A 87 13.36 -29.51 11.93
C ASP A 87 12.91 -28.17 11.31
N ILE A 88 13.60 -27.10 11.69
CA ILE A 88 13.34 -25.72 11.26
C ILE A 88 13.61 -25.49 9.76
N VAL A 89 14.55 -26.23 9.16
CA VAL A 89 14.88 -26.09 7.73
C VAL A 89 13.75 -26.68 6.89
N ALA A 90 13.25 -27.85 7.28
CA ALA A 90 12.08 -28.47 6.66
C ALA A 90 10.84 -27.57 6.78
N HIS A 91 10.63 -26.93 7.94
CA HIS A 91 9.58 -25.94 8.12
C HIS A 91 9.69 -24.79 7.11
N ILE A 92 10.86 -24.14 7.02
CA ILE A 92 11.09 -23.00 6.12
C ILE A 92 10.88 -23.41 4.66
N ASN A 93 11.39 -24.57 4.26
CA ASN A 93 11.23 -25.07 2.89
C ASN A 93 9.76 -25.30 2.51
N ASN A 94 8.95 -25.83 3.44
CA ASN A 94 7.52 -26.03 3.22
C ASN A 94 6.76 -24.70 3.13
N LEU A 95 7.14 -23.71 3.95
CA LEU A 95 6.50 -22.39 3.96
C LEU A 95 6.57 -21.67 2.62
N TRP A 96 7.63 -21.88 1.82
CA TRP A 96 7.72 -21.27 0.49
C TRP A 96 6.52 -21.60 -0.39
N SER A 97 6.05 -22.86 -0.36
CA SER A 97 4.88 -23.27 -1.15
C SER A 97 3.57 -22.59 -0.70
N VAL A 98 3.44 -22.29 0.59
CA VAL A 98 2.26 -21.64 1.19
C VAL A 98 2.28 -20.14 0.95
N LEU A 99 3.46 -19.53 1.03
CA LEU A 99 3.66 -18.10 0.88
C LEU A 99 3.79 -17.65 -0.57
N THR A 100 4.02 -18.58 -1.50
CA THR A 100 4.04 -18.28 -2.94
C THR A 100 2.64 -17.96 -3.45
N ARG A 101 2.57 -16.94 -4.30
CA ARG A 101 1.41 -16.58 -5.12
C ARG A 101 1.74 -16.84 -6.58
N LYS A 102 0.71 -17.24 -7.32
CA LYS A 102 0.78 -17.34 -8.78
C LYS A 102 0.69 -15.94 -9.39
N PRO A 103 1.08 -15.76 -10.67
CA PRO A 103 0.83 -14.52 -11.38
C PRO A 103 -0.64 -14.11 -11.28
N ASP A 104 -0.85 -12.82 -11.09
CA ASP A 104 -2.18 -12.26 -10.89
C ASP A 104 -2.84 -11.89 -12.22
N VAL A 105 -4.16 -11.84 -12.22
CA VAL A 105 -4.95 -11.31 -13.33
C VAL A 105 -5.60 -10.02 -12.89
N LYS A 106 -5.56 -9.00 -13.76
CA LYS A 106 -6.25 -7.73 -13.49
C LYS A 106 -7.74 -7.98 -13.29
N GLN A 107 -8.27 -7.52 -12.16
CA GLN A 107 -9.69 -7.61 -11.80
C GLN A 107 -10.26 -6.22 -11.54
N GLU A 108 -11.42 -5.91 -12.12
CA GLU A 108 -12.11 -4.64 -11.87
C GLU A 108 -12.51 -4.52 -10.39
N GLY A 109 -12.30 -3.33 -9.81
CA GLY A 109 -12.55 -3.07 -8.39
C GLY A 109 -11.52 -3.68 -7.43
N SER A 110 -10.62 -4.55 -7.89
CA SER A 110 -9.55 -5.05 -7.04
C SER A 110 -8.50 -3.97 -6.78
N SER A 111 -8.04 -3.89 -5.53
CA SER A 111 -6.85 -3.13 -5.19
C SER A 111 -5.55 -3.83 -5.56
N LEU A 112 -5.56 -5.13 -5.89
CA LEU A 112 -4.33 -5.88 -6.20
C LEU A 112 -3.73 -5.44 -7.54
N LEU A 113 -2.45 -5.06 -7.52
CA LEU A 113 -1.68 -4.73 -8.70
C LEU A 113 -1.10 -6.03 -9.28
N PRO A 114 -1.40 -6.38 -10.54
CA PRO A 114 -1.03 -7.68 -11.05
C PRO A 114 0.47 -7.79 -11.30
N LEU A 115 1.06 -8.91 -10.90
CA LEU A 115 2.45 -9.26 -11.22
C LEU A 115 2.54 -10.37 -12.28
N PRO A 116 3.51 -10.29 -13.22
CA PRO A 116 3.63 -11.23 -14.33
C PRO A 116 4.26 -12.58 -13.95
N TYR A 117 4.89 -12.67 -12.78
CA TYR A 117 5.56 -13.88 -12.28
C TYR A 117 5.07 -14.21 -10.87
N SER A 118 5.30 -15.45 -10.46
CA SER A 118 5.08 -15.85 -9.08
C SER A 118 5.95 -15.02 -8.12
N TYR A 119 5.41 -14.75 -6.94
CA TYR A 119 6.07 -13.98 -5.90
C TYR A 119 5.74 -14.56 -4.54
N VAL A 120 6.56 -14.26 -3.53
CA VAL A 120 6.33 -14.68 -2.15
C VAL A 120 5.79 -13.49 -1.37
N VAL A 121 4.92 -13.77 -0.40
CA VAL A 121 4.36 -12.76 0.52
C VAL A 121 4.79 -13.04 1.96
N PRO A 122 4.79 -12.04 2.87
CA PRO A 122 5.16 -12.26 4.26
C PRO A 122 4.26 -13.26 5.00
N GLY A 123 2.97 -13.32 4.66
CA GLY A 123 1.98 -14.21 5.27
C GLY A 123 0.98 -13.51 6.20
N GLY A 124 -0.03 -14.27 6.65
CA GLY A 124 -1.12 -13.72 7.46
C GLY A 124 -1.98 -12.71 6.70
N ARG A 125 -2.12 -11.48 7.24
CA ARG A 125 -2.87 -10.37 6.61
C ARG A 125 -2.13 -9.74 5.41
N PHE A 126 -0.83 -10.01 5.28
CA PHE A 126 0.01 -9.51 4.19
C PHE A 126 -0.07 -10.49 3.01
N LYS A 127 -1.00 -10.20 2.09
CA LYS A 127 -1.40 -11.10 1.00
C LYS A 127 -0.87 -10.64 -0.37
N GLU A 128 -0.08 -9.57 -0.40
CA GLU A 128 0.54 -8.95 -1.57
C GLU A 128 2.07 -8.96 -1.45
N MET A 129 2.78 -8.72 -2.55
CA MET A 129 4.23 -8.55 -2.54
C MET A 129 4.56 -7.25 -1.81
N TYR A 130 5.51 -7.28 -0.86
CA TYR A 130 6.07 -6.10 -0.20
C TYR A 130 7.49 -5.86 -0.68
N TYR A 131 7.88 -4.60 -0.88
CA TYR A 131 9.13 -4.28 -1.56
C TYR A 131 10.36 -4.81 -0.83
N TRP A 132 10.67 -4.31 0.37
CA TRP A 132 11.89 -4.71 1.07
C TRP A 132 11.85 -6.18 1.56
N ASP A 133 10.68 -6.71 1.93
CA ASP A 133 10.51 -8.13 2.29
C ASP A 133 10.88 -9.03 1.10
N SER A 134 10.61 -8.58 -0.13
CA SER A 134 10.91 -9.33 -1.34
C SER A 134 12.40 -9.48 -1.62
N TYR A 135 13.28 -8.66 -1.00
CA TYR A 135 14.73 -8.84 -1.08
C TYR A 135 15.13 -10.24 -0.62
N PHE A 136 14.43 -10.75 0.39
CA PHE A 136 14.67 -12.07 0.95
C PHE A 136 14.02 -13.22 0.14
N THR A 137 13.18 -12.91 -0.86
CA THR A 137 12.32 -13.90 -1.53
C THR A 137 12.28 -13.79 -3.07
N MET A 138 13.25 -13.09 -3.67
CA MET A 138 13.12 -12.51 -5.01
C MET A 138 12.90 -13.48 -6.19
N LEU A 139 11.85 -13.25 -6.98
CA LEU A 139 11.81 -13.43 -8.45
C LEU A 139 10.69 -12.63 -9.19
N GLY A 140 9.93 -11.75 -8.52
CA GLY A 140 8.74 -11.09 -9.11
C GLY A 140 8.97 -9.76 -9.85
N LEU A 141 10.10 -9.08 -9.65
CA LEU A 141 10.30 -7.67 -10.02
C LEU A 141 10.86 -7.50 -11.43
N LYS A 142 10.06 -7.79 -12.47
CA LYS A 142 10.39 -7.36 -13.84
C LYS A 142 9.78 -6.01 -14.23
N GLU A 143 8.77 -5.55 -13.50
CA GLU A 143 7.96 -4.41 -13.96
C GLU A 143 7.93 -3.25 -12.95
N ASN A 144 8.78 -2.25 -13.19
CA ASN A 144 8.62 -0.91 -12.63
C ASN A 144 7.56 -0.14 -13.48
N THR A 145 6.33 -0.65 -13.50
CA THR A 145 5.22 -0.10 -14.30
C THR A 145 4.79 1.28 -13.80
N TYR A 146 4.93 1.54 -12.49
CA TYR A 146 4.34 2.69 -11.81
C TYR A 146 5.29 3.88 -11.61
N GLY A 147 6.53 3.82 -12.09
CA GLY A 147 7.52 4.88 -11.86
C GLY A 147 8.50 4.55 -10.75
N HIS A 148 8.06 3.74 -9.78
CA HIS A 148 8.81 3.24 -8.64
C HIS A 148 8.27 1.87 -8.21
N ILE A 149 8.94 1.25 -7.24
CA ILE A 149 8.41 0.05 -6.57
C ILE A 149 7.56 0.53 -5.38
N PRO A 150 6.23 0.30 -5.38
CA PRO A 150 5.37 0.70 -4.27
C PRO A 150 5.67 -0.12 -3.02
N ASN A 151 5.23 0.35 -1.85
CA ASN A 151 5.36 -0.36 -0.57
C ASN A 151 4.92 -1.83 -0.68
N GLY A 152 3.78 -2.08 -1.34
CA GLY A 152 3.41 -3.39 -1.81
C GLY A 152 2.52 -3.34 -3.05
N THR A 153 2.15 -4.50 -3.60
CA THR A 153 1.37 -4.57 -4.86
C THR A 153 -0.13 -4.30 -4.68
N ARG A 154 -0.47 -3.16 -4.06
CA ARG A 154 -1.84 -2.68 -3.90
C ARG A 154 -1.97 -1.23 -4.39
N THR A 155 -3.13 -0.86 -4.93
CA THR A 155 -3.39 0.49 -5.45
C THR A 155 -3.24 1.55 -4.35
N TYR A 156 -3.64 1.25 -3.12
CA TYR A 156 -3.48 2.11 -1.95
C TYR A 156 -2.02 2.23 -1.44
N TYR A 157 -1.07 1.57 -2.09
CA TYR A 157 0.37 1.73 -1.85
C TYR A 157 1.10 2.54 -2.93
N LEU A 158 0.42 2.98 -4.00
CA LEU A 158 1.06 3.70 -5.10
C LEU A 158 1.56 5.12 -4.75
N GLY A 159 1.14 5.67 -3.60
CA GLY A 159 1.64 6.96 -3.12
C GLY A 159 3.02 6.90 -2.46
N ARG A 160 3.50 5.71 -2.07
CA ARG A 160 4.72 5.54 -1.27
C ARG A 160 5.53 4.32 -1.67
N SER A 161 6.84 4.42 -1.50
CA SER A 161 7.76 3.28 -1.58
C SER A 161 8.08 2.73 -0.18
N GLN A 162 9.11 1.89 -0.12
CA GLN A 162 9.72 1.31 1.07
C GLN A 162 11.24 1.52 0.98
N PRO A 163 12.03 1.11 1.99
CA PRO A 163 13.49 1.16 1.87
C PRO A 163 13.98 0.60 0.52
N PRO A 164 14.81 1.34 -0.23
CA PRO A 164 15.15 0.97 -1.61
C PRO A 164 16.21 -0.15 -1.65
N PHE A 165 15.75 -1.40 -1.69
CA PHE A 165 16.62 -2.59 -1.77
C PHE A 165 16.86 -3.09 -3.19
N PHE A 166 16.26 -2.50 -4.23
CA PHE A 166 16.32 -3.04 -5.58
C PHE A 166 17.72 -3.07 -6.19
N SER A 167 18.62 -2.14 -5.86
CA SER A 167 20.04 -2.28 -6.25
C SER A 167 20.69 -3.51 -5.63
N LEU A 168 20.46 -3.75 -4.33
CA LEU A 168 20.99 -4.92 -3.62
C LEU A 168 20.38 -6.23 -4.14
N MET A 169 19.10 -6.19 -4.52
CA MET A 169 18.42 -7.27 -5.21
C MET A 169 19.12 -7.62 -6.54
N ILE A 170 19.45 -6.61 -7.33
CA ILE A 170 20.16 -6.76 -8.59
C ILE A 170 21.59 -7.27 -8.37
N ASP A 171 22.30 -6.78 -7.34
CA ASP A 171 23.63 -7.27 -6.96
C ASP A 171 23.60 -8.77 -6.62
N LEU A 172 22.62 -9.20 -5.82
CA LEU A 172 22.42 -10.61 -5.47
C LEU A 172 22.12 -11.47 -6.71
N LEU A 173 21.29 -10.98 -7.63
CA LEU A 173 21.00 -11.70 -8.86
C LEU A 173 22.24 -11.78 -9.78
N ALA A 174 23.03 -10.72 -9.82
CA ALA A 174 24.29 -10.68 -10.56
C ALA A 174 25.34 -11.63 -9.98
N SER A 175 25.38 -11.84 -8.65
CA SER A 175 26.30 -12.81 -8.04
C SER A 175 26.01 -14.26 -8.47
N VAL A 176 24.80 -14.55 -8.96
CA VAL A 176 24.39 -15.87 -9.46
C VAL A 176 24.43 -15.97 -10.98
N LYS A 177 24.03 -14.90 -11.70
CA LYS A 177 23.85 -14.90 -13.16
C LYS A 177 24.90 -14.10 -13.94
N GLY A 178 25.84 -13.48 -13.25
CA GLY A 178 26.90 -12.63 -13.79
C GLY A 178 26.48 -11.19 -14.10
N ASP A 179 27.47 -10.37 -14.44
CA ASP A 179 27.33 -8.91 -14.59
C ASP A 179 26.38 -8.46 -15.72
N ILE A 180 25.98 -9.37 -16.61
CA ILE A 180 24.96 -9.09 -17.63
C ILE A 180 23.63 -8.62 -17.00
N VAL A 181 23.37 -9.03 -15.75
CA VAL A 181 22.22 -8.60 -14.97
C VAL A 181 22.22 -7.07 -14.79
N TYR A 182 23.36 -6.45 -14.44
CA TYR A 182 23.44 -5.00 -14.30
C TYR A 182 23.05 -4.27 -15.58
N LYS A 183 23.57 -4.72 -16.72
CA LYS A 183 23.22 -4.14 -18.03
C LYS A 183 21.73 -4.32 -18.35
N THR A 184 21.16 -5.46 -17.96
CA THR A 184 19.74 -5.77 -18.19
C THR A 184 18.82 -4.87 -17.37
N TYR A 185 19.19 -4.57 -16.13
CA TYR A 185 18.35 -3.83 -15.17
C TYR A 185 18.76 -2.37 -14.94
N LEU A 186 19.82 -1.88 -15.58
CA LEU A 186 20.27 -0.49 -15.51
C LEU A 186 19.14 0.52 -15.78
N PRO A 187 18.24 0.32 -16.78
CA PRO A 187 17.12 1.24 -16.99
C PRO A 187 16.18 1.34 -15.78
N GLN A 188 15.92 0.23 -15.09
CA GLN A 188 15.04 0.16 -13.93
C GLN A 188 15.72 0.76 -12.69
N LEU A 189 17.02 0.50 -12.51
CA LEU A 189 17.83 1.11 -11.44
C LEU A 189 17.87 2.63 -11.57
N GLN A 190 18.13 3.14 -12.77
CA GLN A 190 18.13 4.58 -13.02
C GLN A 190 16.74 5.18 -12.81
N LYS A 191 15.67 4.47 -13.21
CA LYS A 191 14.30 4.92 -13.03
C LYS A 191 13.94 5.04 -11.55
N GLU A 192 14.33 4.08 -10.72
CA GLU A 192 14.14 4.16 -9.27
C GLU A 192 14.97 5.29 -8.65
N TYR A 193 16.25 5.41 -9.01
CA TYR A 193 17.08 6.52 -8.53
C TYR A 193 16.45 7.89 -8.87
N ASN A 194 15.97 8.05 -10.10
CA ASN A 194 15.30 9.29 -10.54
C ASN A 194 14.00 9.56 -9.77
N TYR A 195 13.30 8.52 -9.30
CA TYR A 195 12.12 8.69 -8.45
C TYR A 195 12.50 9.26 -7.08
N PHE A 196 13.50 8.69 -6.42
CA PHE A 196 13.96 9.17 -5.11
C PHE A 196 14.64 10.55 -5.17
N MET A 197 15.27 10.87 -6.30
CA MET A 197 15.98 12.14 -6.53
C MET A 197 15.15 13.18 -7.27
N LEU A 198 13.83 12.97 -7.40
CA LEU A 198 12.96 13.85 -8.17
C LEU A 198 13.05 15.29 -7.66
N SER A 199 13.34 16.22 -8.58
CA SER A 199 13.50 17.66 -8.33
C SER A 199 14.71 18.07 -7.48
N ALA A 200 15.63 17.16 -7.14
CA ALA A 200 16.81 17.49 -6.32
C ALA A 200 17.61 18.69 -6.85
N ALA A 201 17.85 18.75 -8.16
CA ALA A 201 18.61 19.84 -8.80
C ALA A 201 17.88 21.20 -8.82
N LYS A 202 16.59 21.24 -8.46
CA LYS A 202 15.75 22.45 -8.48
C LYS A 202 15.50 23.02 -7.07
N LEU A 203 15.96 22.35 -6.02
CA LEU A 203 15.77 22.80 -4.65
C LEU A 203 16.79 23.86 -4.26
N ASN A 204 16.30 24.89 -3.58
CA ASN A 204 17.14 25.84 -2.85
C ASN A 204 17.60 25.21 -1.52
N ASP A 205 18.64 25.77 -0.93
CA ASP A 205 19.18 25.29 0.34
C ASP A 205 18.13 25.47 1.45
N GLY A 206 17.95 24.45 2.28
CA GLY A 206 16.91 24.40 3.32
C GLY A 206 15.51 23.98 2.84
N GLU A 207 15.33 23.68 1.55
CA GLU A 207 14.05 23.19 1.02
C GLU A 207 13.96 21.66 1.00
N ALA A 208 12.73 21.16 0.98
CA ALA A 208 12.46 19.75 0.78
C ALA A 208 11.29 19.57 -0.20
N PHE A 209 11.41 18.59 -1.09
CA PHE A 209 10.34 18.19 -1.99
C PHE A 209 10.29 16.68 -2.07
N ARG A 210 9.13 16.10 -1.73
CA ARG A 210 8.93 14.65 -1.66
C ARG A 210 10.04 13.97 -0.86
N TYR A 211 10.77 13.05 -1.49
CA TYR A 211 11.85 12.28 -0.92
C TYR A 211 13.16 13.03 -0.80
N VAL A 212 13.30 14.25 -1.33
CA VAL A 212 14.57 15.00 -1.31
C VAL A 212 14.52 16.10 -0.26
N VAL A 213 15.59 16.22 0.51
CA VAL A 213 15.87 17.34 1.41
C VAL A 213 17.21 17.93 1.02
N LYS A 214 17.25 19.24 0.75
CA LYS A 214 18.51 19.97 0.60
C LYS A 214 18.79 20.73 1.89
N THR A 215 19.91 20.42 2.56
CA THR A 215 20.27 21.08 3.82
C THR A 215 20.59 22.55 3.59
N LYS A 216 20.71 23.33 4.66
CA LYS A 216 21.11 24.75 4.56
C LYS A 216 22.54 24.92 4.05
N ASP A 217 23.37 23.88 4.20
CA ASP A 217 24.77 23.85 3.76
C ASP A 217 24.90 23.30 2.33
N GLY A 218 23.78 22.93 1.69
CA GLY A 218 23.72 22.48 0.30
C GLY A 218 23.77 20.96 0.10
N ASP A 219 23.92 20.16 1.16
CA ASP A 219 23.90 18.70 1.06
C ASP A 219 22.53 18.19 0.61
N VAL A 220 22.52 17.18 -0.26
CA VAL A 220 21.30 16.54 -0.73
C VAL A 220 21.14 15.18 -0.06
N LEU A 221 20.06 15.01 0.70
CA LEU A 221 19.71 13.79 1.39
C LEU A 221 18.31 13.33 1.00
N ASN A 222 17.96 12.11 1.40
CA ASN A 222 16.62 11.57 1.25
C ASN A 222 15.85 11.44 2.57
N ARG A 223 14.53 11.56 2.49
CA ARG A 223 13.56 11.26 3.57
C ARG A 223 12.46 10.36 3.03
N TYR A 224 11.72 9.67 3.89
CA TYR A 224 10.49 9.00 3.48
C TYR A 224 9.38 10.01 3.20
N TRP A 225 8.54 9.70 2.22
CA TRP A 225 7.43 10.54 1.78
C TRP A 225 6.30 9.66 1.26
N ASP A 226 5.05 10.08 1.49
CA ASP A 226 3.87 9.56 0.81
C ASP A 226 3.25 10.71 0.02
N ASP A 227 2.95 10.50 -1.27
CA ASP A 227 2.29 11.48 -2.12
C ASP A 227 0.81 11.68 -1.78
N MET A 228 0.24 10.84 -0.91
CA MET A 228 -1.13 10.94 -0.44
C MET A 228 -1.21 11.56 0.95
N ASP A 229 -2.07 12.56 1.10
CA ASP A 229 -2.40 13.25 2.36
C ASP A 229 -3.78 12.86 2.91
N VAL A 230 -4.21 11.63 2.61
CA VAL A 230 -5.51 11.06 3.03
C VAL A 230 -5.31 9.88 4.00
N PRO A 231 -6.34 9.50 4.79
CA PRO A 231 -6.27 8.31 5.64
C PRO A 231 -5.94 7.06 4.82
N ARG A 232 -5.02 6.23 5.32
CA ARG A 232 -4.61 5.00 4.64
C ARG A 232 -5.79 4.06 4.50
N GLN A 233 -6.04 3.56 3.30
CA GLN A 233 -7.21 2.74 3.01
C GLN A 233 -7.17 1.43 3.82
N GLU A 234 -6.00 0.85 4.06
CA GLU A 234 -5.81 -0.34 4.88
C GLU A 234 -5.86 -0.09 6.41
N SER A 235 -6.02 1.16 6.84
CA SER A 235 -6.08 1.58 8.26
C SER A 235 -6.98 2.82 8.43
N TYR A 236 -8.06 2.89 7.64
CA TYR A 236 -8.78 4.15 7.43
C TYR A 236 -9.45 4.64 8.72
N ALA A 237 -10.12 3.75 9.45
CA ALA A 237 -10.79 4.11 10.69
C ALA A 237 -9.81 4.53 11.79
N GLU A 238 -8.64 3.89 11.82
CA GLU A 238 -7.56 4.18 12.76
C GLU A 238 -6.92 5.55 12.49
N ASP A 239 -6.67 5.86 11.22
CA ASP A 239 -6.08 7.14 10.81
C ASP A 239 -7.06 8.30 11.04
N VAL A 240 -8.35 8.12 10.73
CA VAL A 240 -9.40 9.12 11.05
C VAL A 240 -9.46 9.37 12.56
N ALA A 241 -9.51 8.31 13.37
CA ALA A 241 -9.54 8.45 14.83
C ALA A 241 -8.29 9.16 15.40
N THR A 242 -7.12 8.90 14.80
CA THR A 242 -5.87 9.54 15.18
C THR A 242 -5.87 11.03 14.83
N ALA A 243 -6.35 11.38 13.63
CA ALA A 243 -6.47 12.76 13.19
C ALA A 243 -7.47 13.55 14.05
N ASP A 244 -8.65 12.98 14.34
CA ASP A 244 -9.67 13.61 15.18
C ASP A 244 -9.13 13.89 16.59
N LYS A 245 -8.39 12.92 17.17
CA LYS A 245 -7.74 13.10 18.46
C LYS A 245 -6.72 14.24 18.44
N ALA A 246 -5.86 14.30 17.42
CA ALA A 246 -4.86 15.36 17.29
C ALA A 246 -5.50 16.75 17.15
N CYS A 247 -6.57 16.87 16.37
CA CYS A 247 -7.32 18.12 16.23
C CYS A 247 -7.94 18.56 17.56
N ASN A 248 -8.54 17.64 18.30
CA ASN A 248 -9.12 17.92 19.61
C ASN A 248 -8.05 18.38 20.62
N ASP A 249 -6.89 17.75 20.63
CA ASP A 249 -5.78 18.13 21.51
C ASP A 249 -5.23 19.53 21.17
N LEU A 250 -5.11 19.87 19.89
CA LEU A 250 -4.71 21.20 19.43
C LEU A 250 -5.76 22.26 19.80
N ALA A 251 -7.04 21.96 19.59
CA ALA A 251 -8.13 22.85 19.98
C ALA A 251 -8.19 23.07 21.51
N MET A 252 -7.95 22.01 22.30
CA MET A 252 -7.82 22.13 23.76
C MET A 252 -6.63 23.01 24.13
N LYS A 253 -5.44 22.78 23.57
CA LYS A 253 -4.26 23.61 23.84
C LYS A 253 -4.50 25.09 23.47
N ALA A 254 -5.18 25.36 22.36
CA ALA A 254 -5.57 26.70 21.95
C ALA A 254 -6.58 27.35 22.92
N LYS A 255 -7.51 26.56 23.49
CA LYS A 255 -8.46 27.01 24.51
C LYS A 255 -7.78 27.35 25.85
N TRP A 256 -6.69 26.65 26.20
CA TRP A 256 -5.91 26.93 27.42
C TRP A 256 -4.82 28.00 27.21
N SER A 257 -4.45 28.29 25.97
CA SER A 257 -3.50 29.37 25.66
C SER A 257 -4.19 30.72 25.44
N SER A 258 -5.52 30.76 25.32
CA SER A 258 -6.27 32.01 25.20
C SER A 258 -6.23 32.81 26.51
N THR A 259 -6.16 34.13 26.37
CA THR A 259 -6.02 35.10 27.48
C THR A 259 -7.13 34.94 28.53
N GLU A 260 -8.35 34.55 28.12
CA GLU A 260 -9.49 34.30 29.02
C GLU A 260 -9.29 33.13 30.01
N ALA A 261 -8.49 32.11 29.65
CA ALA A 261 -8.18 30.99 30.55
C ALA A 261 -7.08 31.35 31.56
N LYS A 262 -6.17 32.27 31.19
CA LYS A 262 -5.09 32.76 32.06
C LYS A 262 -5.55 33.82 33.06
N GLU A 263 -6.64 34.51 32.79
CA GLU A 263 -7.21 35.52 33.70
C GLU A 263 -8.16 34.94 34.76
N LYS A 264 -8.49 33.64 34.67
CA LYS A 264 -9.41 32.93 35.59
C LYS A 264 -8.76 31.85 36.47
N ALA A 265 -7.44 31.66 36.38
CA ALA A 265 -6.65 30.77 37.23
C ALA A 265 -5.80 31.58 38.21
#